data_AF-A0A8T4WBL1-F1
#
_entry.id   AF-A0A8T4WBL1-F1
#
_cell.length_a   1.000
_cell.length_b   1.000
_cell.length_c   1.000
_cell.angle_alpha   90.00
_cell.angle_beta   90.00
_cell.angle_gamma   90.00
#
_symmetry.space_group_name_H-M   'P 1'
#
loop_
_entity.id
_entity.type
_entity.pdbx_description
1 polymer ?
#
loop_
_entity_poly.entity_id
_entity_poly.type
_entity_poly.pdbx_seq_one_letter_code
_entity_poly.pdbx_strand_id
1 'polypeptide(L)'
;MDEELMDQMFSALSHSIRRKIILMAGNHQKISYTDLTELGVEAGTLYHHLDILLKADEPLLEKGRNKQYSLTQLGEAAYNLIVQGENQINWASKQHNKQSSAEKSLEFIGLDALVRRIQNDPYRFVLEVVILLGGYGYLASEVGLIPCLLFFLEGTFEPGLTILASFGSWILTYLLVEAISIPVLGGRKYDPALLLSVPLSYLPHTLVEMLWYSGPAAQSLTGWPLTLLLTLIISWSTLILTISVARAKKVRISQAAIVTLVSTNVNLILLAILATTSF
;
A
#
# COMPACT_ATOMS: atom_id res chain seq x y z
N MET A 1 14.79 23.36 1.36
CA MET A 1 15.18 23.53 -0.05
C MET A 1 14.61 24.86 -0.46
N ASP A 2 15.45 25.76 -0.95
CA ASP A 2 15.03 27.11 -1.33
C ASP A 2 14.03 27.05 -2.50
N GLU A 3 13.07 27.97 -2.54
CA GLU A 3 11.98 27.95 -3.53
C GLU A 3 12.53 28.11 -4.96
N GLU A 4 13.50 28.99 -5.13
CA GLU A 4 14.22 29.23 -6.39
C GLU A 4 14.97 27.98 -6.89
N LEU A 5 15.53 27.20 -5.96
CA LEU A 5 16.30 25.99 -6.23
C LEU A 5 15.36 24.86 -6.72
N MET A 6 14.13 24.80 -6.21
CA MET A 6 13.10 23.90 -6.73
C MET A 6 12.68 24.28 -8.14
N ASP A 7 12.46 25.57 -8.42
CA ASP A 7 12.04 26.04 -9.74
C ASP A 7 13.09 25.74 -10.82
N GLN A 8 14.37 25.94 -10.50
CA GLN A 8 15.48 25.59 -11.38
C GLN A 8 15.51 24.09 -11.67
N MET A 9 15.37 23.26 -10.63
CA MET A 9 15.30 21.81 -10.78
C MET A 9 14.11 21.38 -11.64
N PHE A 10 12.91 21.91 -11.41
CA PHE A 10 11.73 21.58 -12.21
C PHE A 10 11.85 22.05 -13.67
N SER A 11 12.44 23.23 -13.90
CA SER A 11 12.76 23.72 -15.24
C SER A 11 13.71 22.78 -15.98
N ALA A 12 14.77 22.30 -15.31
CA ALA A 12 15.66 21.29 -15.85
C ALA A 12 14.93 19.95 -16.10
N LEU A 13 14.05 19.52 -15.21
CA LEU A 13 13.30 18.26 -15.37
C LEU A 13 12.14 18.32 -16.37
N SER A 14 11.74 19.51 -16.84
CA SER A 14 10.63 19.66 -17.80
C SER A 14 10.86 18.90 -19.12
N HIS A 15 12.11 18.74 -19.55
CA HIS A 15 12.46 18.09 -20.80
C HIS A 15 12.72 16.60 -20.66
N SER A 16 12.11 15.78 -21.53
CA SER A 16 12.18 14.32 -21.47
C SER A 16 13.60 13.77 -21.59
N ILE A 17 14.43 14.34 -22.46
CA ILE A 17 15.83 13.93 -22.64
C ILE A 17 16.65 14.16 -21.36
N ARG A 18 16.48 15.31 -20.68
CA ARG A 18 17.19 15.61 -19.44
C ARG A 18 16.80 14.67 -18.30
N ARG A 19 15.52 14.30 -18.21
CA ARG A 19 15.07 13.24 -17.27
C ARG A 19 15.76 11.91 -17.55
N LYS A 20 15.84 11.49 -18.82
CA LYS A 20 16.52 10.23 -19.19
C LYS A 20 18.01 10.26 -18.85
N ILE A 21 18.70 11.38 -19.08
CA ILE A 21 20.11 11.55 -18.70
C ILE A 21 20.29 11.38 -17.19
N ILE A 22 19.45 12.01 -16.37
CA ILE A 22 19.51 11.91 -14.90
C ILE A 22 19.21 10.48 -14.44
N LEU A 23 18.23 9.80 -15.04
CA LEU A 23 17.94 8.39 -14.75
C LEU A 23 19.12 7.47 -15.07
N MET A 24 19.76 7.65 -16.23
CA MET A 24 20.95 6.86 -16.60
C MET A 24 22.11 7.12 -15.63
N ALA A 25 22.36 8.39 -15.26
CA ALA A 25 23.41 8.75 -14.32
C ALA A 25 23.17 8.17 -12.92
N GLY A 26 21.92 8.20 -12.43
CA GLY A 26 21.54 7.64 -11.14
C GLY A 26 21.63 6.12 -11.07
N ASN A 27 21.29 5.42 -12.16
CA ASN A 27 21.36 3.96 -12.22
C ASN A 27 22.79 3.40 -12.29
N HIS A 28 23.71 4.10 -12.95
CA HIS A 28 25.07 3.62 -13.22
C HIS A 28 26.15 4.31 -12.36
N GLN A 29 25.76 5.26 -11.49
CA GLN A 29 26.60 6.19 -10.71
C GLN A 29 27.50 7.12 -11.55
N LYS A 30 28.04 6.65 -12.68
CA LYS A 30 28.87 7.40 -13.63
C LYS A 30 28.54 6.96 -15.04
N ILE A 31 28.28 7.93 -15.92
CA ILE A 31 27.97 7.66 -17.33
C ILE A 31 28.91 8.45 -18.26
N SER A 32 29.31 7.85 -19.37
CA SER A 32 30.11 8.50 -20.40
C SER A 32 29.23 9.15 -21.46
N TYR A 33 29.82 10.01 -22.30
CA TYR A 33 29.10 10.57 -23.45
C TYR A 33 28.64 9.46 -24.41
N THR A 34 29.44 8.41 -24.60
CA THR A 34 29.09 7.25 -25.44
C THR A 34 27.83 6.55 -24.93
N ASP A 35 27.67 6.37 -23.62
CA ASP A 35 26.46 5.77 -23.04
C ASP A 35 25.23 6.63 -23.35
N LEU A 36 25.38 7.96 -23.30
CA LEU A 36 24.29 8.89 -23.59
C LEU A 36 23.88 8.92 -25.06
N THR A 37 24.72 8.44 -25.98
CA THR A 37 24.33 8.34 -27.41
C THR A 37 23.24 7.30 -27.65
N GLU A 38 23.05 6.35 -26.73
CA GLU A 38 21.95 5.36 -26.76
C GLU A 38 20.56 6.02 -26.72
N LEU A 39 20.47 7.29 -26.29
CA LEU A 39 19.23 8.06 -26.32
C LEU A 39 18.74 8.37 -27.74
N GLY A 40 19.57 8.12 -28.78
CA GLY A 40 19.21 8.33 -30.19
C GLY A 40 19.08 9.80 -30.57
N VAL A 41 19.76 10.68 -29.83
CA VAL A 41 19.70 12.14 -30.00
C VAL A 41 20.91 12.60 -30.81
N GLU A 42 20.72 13.57 -31.71
CA GLU A 42 21.82 14.18 -32.44
C GLU A 42 22.86 14.78 -31.49
N ALA A 43 24.15 14.65 -31.84
CA ALA A 43 25.25 15.06 -30.98
C ALA A 43 25.13 16.50 -30.46
N GLY A 44 24.80 17.46 -31.33
CA GLY A 44 24.63 18.87 -30.94
C GLY A 44 23.50 19.08 -29.92
N THR A 45 22.39 18.38 -30.11
CA THR A 45 21.23 18.41 -29.21
C THR A 45 21.55 17.77 -27.86
N LEU A 46 22.30 16.67 -27.86
CA LEU A 46 22.75 16.02 -26.62
C LEU A 46 23.71 16.92 -25.83
N TYR A 47 24.64 17.59 -26.51
CA TYR A 47 25.52 18.58 -25.88
C TYR A 47 24.73 19.74 -25.28
N HIS A 48 23.71 20.25 -25.98
CA HIS A 48 22.86 21.31 -25.45
C HIS A 48 22.17 20.90 -24.13
N HIS A 49 21.63 19.68 -24.06
CA HIS A 49 21.01 19.17 -22.84
C HIS A 49 22.01 18.95 -21.70
N LEU A 50 23.20 18.43 -22.00
CA LEU A 50 24.27 18.29 -21.02
C LEU A 50 24.72 19.65 -20.48
N ASP A 51 24.83 20.66 -21.35
CA ASP A 51 25.27 21.99 -20.96
C ASP A 51 24.31 22.61 -19.93
N ILE A 52 23.00 22.48 -20.16
CA ILE A 52 21.97 22.93 -19.21
C ILE A 52 22.10 22.22 -17.86
N LEU A 53 22.41 20.92 -17.85
CA LEU A 53 22.54 20.14 -16.61
C LEU A 53 23.85 20.40 -15.85
N LEU A 54 24.89 20.85 -16.55
CA LEU A 54 26.24 21.10 -16.01
C LEU A 54 26.48 22.56 -15.62
N LYS A 55 25.80 23.50 -16.27
CA LYS A 55 26.06 24.95 -16.14
C LYS A 55 24.92 25.73 -15.48
N ALA A 56 23.90 25.05 -14.96
CA ALA A 56 22.95 25.71 -14.07
C ALA A 56 23.69 26.28 -12.84
N ASP A 57 23.15 27.34 -12.23
CA ASP A 57 23.74 27.95 -11.03
C ASP A 57 23.96 26.89 -9.94
N GLU A 58 23.01 25.97 -9.82
CA GLU A 58 23.14 24.73 -9.07
C GLU A 58 23.10 23.52 -10.04
N PRO A 59 24.26 22.94 -10.40
CA PRO A 59 24.33 21.90 -11.42
C PRO A 59 23.74 20.58 -10.92
N LEU A 60 23.02 19.88 -11.79
CA LEU A 60 22.46 18.55 -11.53
C LEU A 60 23.46 17.43 -11.87
N LEU A 61 24.41 17.74 -12.75
CA LEU A 61 25.51 16.85 -13.12
C LEU A 61 26.83 17.52 -12.83
N GLU A 62 27.83 16.70 -12.52
CA GLU A 62 29.23 17.10 -12.51
C GLU A 62 30.01 16.28 -13.53
N LYS A 63 31.05 16.89 -14.13
CA LYS A 63 31.93 16.21 -15.08
C LYS A 63 33.24 15.82 -14.39
N GLY A 64 33.41 14.52 -14.17
CA GLY A 64 34.62 13.95 -13.60
C GLY A 64 35.82 13.96 -14.55
N ARG A 65 37.00 13.64 -14.00
CA ARG A 65 38.30 13.67 -14.70
C ARG A 65 38.36 12.80 -15.97
N ASN A 66 37.57 11.72 -16.03
CA ASN A 66 37.52 10.79 -17.15
C ASN A 66 36.45 11.15 -18.21
N LYS A 67 35.98 12.40 -18.25
CA LYS A 67 34.84 12.83 -19.09
C LYS A 67 33.55 12.03 -18.81
N GLN A 68 33.43 11.47 -17.60
CA GLN A 68 32.23 10.84 -17.10
C GLN A 68 31.38 11.86 -16.35
N TYR A 69 30.07 11.69 -16.40
CA TYR A 69 29.08 12.50 -15.72
C TYR A 69 28.55 11.75 -14.51
N SER A 70 28.54 12.39 -13.34
CA SER A 70 27.93 11.90 -12.10
C SER A 70 26.86 12.88 -11.63
N LEU A 71 25.90 12.40 -10.85
CA LEU A 71 24.91 13.26 -10.20
C LEU A 71 25.58 14.06 -9.07
N THR A 72 25.19 15.33 -8.94
CA THR A 72 25.45 16.10 -7.72
C THR A 72 24.44 15.73 -6.63
N GLN A 73 24.55 16.31 -5.44
CA GLN A 73 23.52 16.13 -4.38
C GLN A 73 22.13 16.58 -4.87
N LEU A 74 22.06 17.69 -5.61
CA LEU A 74 20.80 18.14 -6.22
C LEU A 74 20.34 17.19 -7.34
N GLY A 75 21.28 16.67 -8.12
CA GLY A 75 21.04 15.63 -9.11
C GLY A 75 20.44 14.35 -8.51
N GLU A 76 20.91 13.91 -7.35
CA GLU A 76 20.35 12.77 -6.62
C GLU A 76 18.93 13.06 -6.12
N ALA A 77 18.67 14.27 -5.61
CA ALA A 77 17.32 14.69 -5.24
C ALA A 77 16.38 14.67 -6.46
N ALA A 78 16.83 15.19 -7.60
CA ALA A 78 16.09 15.17 -8.86
C ALA A 78 15.84 13.73 -9.36
N TYR A 79 16.85 12.85 -9.30
CA TYR A 79 16.70 11.42 -9.62
C TYR A 79 15.63 10.77 -8.75
N ASN A 80 15.69 10.98 -7.44
CA ASN A 80 14.70 10.45 -6.50
C ASN A 80 13.29 10.96 -6.80
N LEU A 81 13.14 12.23 -7.17
CA LEU A 81 11.86 12.80 -7.59
C LEU A 81 11.33 12.17 -8.89
N ILE A 82 12.18 11.94 -9.88
CA ILE A 82 11.78 11.25 -11.12
C ILE A 82 11.34 9.82 -10.80
N VAL A 83 12.12 9.07 -10.01
CA VAL A 83 11.80 7.67 -9.66
C VAL A 83 10.51 7.59 -8.84
N GLN A 84 10.31 8.50 -7.88
CA GLN A 84 9.07 8.57 -7.10
C GLN A 84 7.88 8.99 -7.98
N GLY A 85 8.06 9.98 -8.85
CA GLY A 85 7.05 10.48 -9.78
C GLY A 85 6.69 9.47 -10.87
N GLU A 86 7.64 8.71 -11.39
CA GLU A 86 7.42 7.65 -12.38
C GLU A 86 6.74 6.44 -11.73
N ASN A 87 7.06 6.11 -10.48
CA ASN A 87 6.27 5.18 -9.69
C ASN A 87 4.83 5.67 -9.48
N GLN A 88 4.63 6.99 -9.43
CA GLN A 88 3.30 7.59 -9.34
C GLN A 88 2.53 7.57 -10.68
N ILE A 89 3.18 7.97 -11.76
CA ILE A 89 2.57 7.99 -13.09
C ILE A 89 2.33 6.56 -13.59
N ASN A 90 3.20 5.60 -13.26
CA ASN A 90 2.99 4.19 -13.60
C ASN A 90 1.84 3.54 -12.81
N TRP A 91 1.47 4.01 -11.62
CA TRP A 91 0.22 3.55 -10.98
C TRP A 91 -1.00 4.12 -11.71
N ALA A 92 -0.95 5.41 -12.07
CA ALA A 92 -2.06 6.08 -12.74
C ALA A 92 -2.26 5.60 -14.19
N SER A 93 -1.17 5.29 -14.91
CA SER A 93 -1.20 4.83 -16.30
C SER A 93 -1.51 3.34 -16.43
N LYS A 94 -1.07 2.48 -15.48
CA LYS A 94 -1.48 1.07 -15.45
C LYS A 94 -2.97 0.88 -15.20
N GLN A 95 -3.62 1.83 -14.52
CA GLN A 95 -5.07 1.81 -14.32
C GLN A 95 -5.84 2.08 -15.63
N HIS A 96 -5.16 2.49 -16.71
CA HIS A 96 -5.78 2.87 -17.98
C HIS A 96 -5.43 1.95 -19.17
N ASN A 97 -4.54 0.97 -19.01
CA ASN A 97 -4.13 0.08 -20.10
C ASN A 97 -4.69 -1.34 -19.93
N LYS A 98 -4.96 -1.99 -21.07
CA LYS A 98 -5.75 -3.22 -21.28
C LYS A 98 -5.57 -4.28 -20.18
N GLN A 99 -6.41 -4.19 -19.16
CA GLN A 99 -6.35 -5.00 -17.95
C GLN A 99 -6.72 -6.45 -18.26
N SER A 100 -5.88 -7.39 -17.83
CA SER A 100 -6.11 -8.83 -17.97
C SER A 100 -7.41 -9.24 -17.27
N SER A 101 -8.13 -10.23 -17.80
CA SER A 101 -9.36 -10.76 -17.16
C SER A 101 -9.10 -11.18 -15.71
N ALA A 102 -7.91 -11.72 -15.42
CA ALA A 102 -7.51 -12.11 -14.07
C ALA A 102 -7.33 -10.91 -13.12
N GLU A 103 -6.84 -9.78 -13.62
CA GLU A 103 -6.65 -8.56 -12.83
C GLU A 103 -7.99 -7.92 -12.48
N LYS A 104 -8.97 -7.93 -13.41
CA LYS A 104 -10.33 -7.47 -13.12
C LYS A 104 -11.04 -8.33 -12.08
N SER A 105 -10.84 -9.64 -12.12
CA SER A 105 -11.40 -10.56 -11.12
C SER A 105 -10.79 -10.32 -9.73
N LEU A 106 -9.48 -10.10 -9.64
CA LEU A 106 -8.81 -9.77 -8.38
C LEU A 106 -9.30 -8.45 -7.80
N GLU A 107 -9.53 -7.44 -8.63
CA GLU A 107 -10.11 -6.15 -8.19
C GLU A 107 -11.54 -6.30 -7.70
N PHE A 108 -12.35 -7.12 -8.38
CA PHE A 108 -13.73 -7.39 -7.98
C PHE A 108 -13.78 -8.14 -6.64
N ILE A 109 -13.00 -9.22 -6.51
CA ILE A 109 -12.92 -10.03 -5.28
C ILE A 109 -12.37 -9.17 -4.15
N GLY A 110 -11.33 -8.39 -4.39
CA GLY A 110 -10.73 -7.51 -3.40
C GLY A 110 -11.56 -6.28 -3.02
N LEU A 111 -12.80 -6.17 -3.50
CA LEU A 111 -13.71 -5.05 -3.26
C LEU A 111 -13.08 -3.68 -3.62
N ASP A 112 -12.25 -3.64 -4.66
CA ASP A 112 -11.49 -2.46 -5.06
C ASP A 112 -12.40 -1.23 -5.28
N ALA A 113 -13.57 -1.44 -5.86
CA ALA A 113 -14.56 -0.40 -6.07
C ALA A 113 -15.06 0.22 -4.75
N LEU A 114 -15.29 -0.59 -3.71
CA LEU A 114 -15.72 -0.13 -2.39
C LEU A 114 -14.57 0.57 -1.66
N VAL A 115 -13.37 -0.03 -1.68
CA VAL A 115 -12.15 0.57 -1.11
C VAL A 115 -11.93 1.95 -1.73
N ARG A 116 -11.95 2.06 -3.06
CA ARG A 116 -11.78 3.32 -3.78
C ARG A 116 -12.86 4.34 -3.41
N ARG A 117 -14.11 3.90 -3.30
CA ARG A 117 -15.23 4.79 -2.95
C ARG A 117 -15.09 5.36 -1.54
N ILE A 118 -14.71 4.52 -0.58
CA ILE A 118 -14.48 4.92 0.81
C ILE A 118 -13.26 5.85 0.91
N GLN A 119 -12.17 5.53 0.23
CA GLN A 119 -10.95 6.34 0.32
C GLN A 119 -11.04 7.70 -0.39
N ASN A 120 -11.87 7.83 -1.42
CA ASN A 120 -12.08 9.09 -2.12
C ASN A 120 -12.91 10.10 -1.30
N ASP A 121 -13.83 9.63 -0.47
CA ASP A 121 -14.69 10.47 0.38
C ASP A 121 -14.89 9.82 1.75
N PRO A 122 -13.85 9.81 2.62
CA PRO A 122 -13.85 8.98 3.83
C PRO A 122 -14.95 9.35 4.81
N TYR A 123 -15.19 10.64 5.05
CA TYR A 123 -16.14 11.11 6.06
C TYR A 123 -17.58 10.70 5.78
N ARG A 124 -17.94 10.50 4.51
CA ARG A 124 -19.28 10.04 4.12
C ARG A 124 -19.58 8.62 4.62
N PHE A 125 -18.56 7.76 4.71
CA PHE A 125 -18.71 6.33 5.01
C PHE A 125 -18.55 5.97 6.50
N VAL A 126 -18.39 6.97 7.37
CA VAL A 126 -18.18 6.75 8.81
C VAL A 126 -19.35 5.98 9.40
N LEU A 127 -20.59 6.31 9.01
CA LEU A 127 -21.78 5.65 9.53
C LEU A 127 -21.85 4.19 9.09
N GLU A 128 -21.55 3.90 7.83
CA GLU A 128 -21.49 2.54 7.28
C GLU A 128 -20.41 1.71 7.97
N VAL A 129 -19.25 2.31 8.27
CA VAL A 129 -18.18 1.65 9.06
C VAL A 129 -18.66 1.33 10.47
N VAL A 130 -19.33 2.26 11.14
CA VAL A 130 -19.87 2.04 12.49
C VAL A 130 -20.93 0.93 12.49
N ILE A 131 -21.83 0.92 11.51
CA ILE A 131 -22.83 -0.14 11.35
C ILE A 131 -22.16 -1.49 11.08
N LEU A 132 -21.16 -1.52 10.19
CA LEU A 132 -20.41 -2.73 9.88
C LEU A 132 -19.73 -3.29 11.14
N LEU A 133 -19.01 -2.46 11.91
CA LEU A 133 -18.31 -2.88 13.13
C LEU A 133 -19.28 -3.30 14.23
N GLY A 134 -20.42 -2.62 14.35
CA GLY A 134 -21.50 -3.00 15.27
C GLY A 134 -22.10 -4.36 14.92
N GLY A 135 -22.44 -4.58 13.65
CA GLY A 135 -22.96 -5.87 13.17
C GLY A 135 -21.94 -7.00 13.32
N TYR A 136 -20.68 -6.73 13.00
CA TYR A 136 -19.55 -7.64 13.19
C TYR A 136 -19.40 -8.06 14.65
N GLY A 137 -19.34 -7.10 15.59
CA GLY A 137 -19.23 -7.40 17.01
C GLY A 137 -20.45 -8.14 17.58
N TYR A 138 -21.65 -7.82 17.10
CA TYR A 138 -22.87 -8.52 17.50
C TYR A 138 -22.85 -9.97 17.03
N LEU A 139 -22.56 -10.23 15.75
CA LEU A 139 -22.50 -11.59 15.21
C LEU A 139 -21.40 -12.42 15.86
N ALA A 140 -20.23 -11.83 16.11
CA ALA A 140 -19.16 -12.47 16.86
C ALA A 140 -19.64 -12.90 18.27
N SER A 141 -20.42 -12.06 18.96
CA SER A 141 -20.95 -12.39 20.29
C SER A 141 -21.91 -13.58 20.29
N GLU A 142 -22.75 -13.70 19.26
CA GLU A 142 -23.70 -14.82 19.11
C GLU A 142 -22.99 -16.14 18.81
N VAL A 143 -21.80 -16.08 18.19
CA VAL A 143 -21.02 -17.25 17.80
C VAL A 143 -19.93 -17.61 18.83
N GLY A 144 -19.81 -16.83 19.91
CA GLY A 144 -18.80 -17.06 20.96
C GLY A 144 -17.38 -16.72 20.50
N LEU A 145 -17.25 -15.66 19.70
CA LEU A 145 -15.98 -15.12 19.22
C LEU A 145 -15.78 -13.70 19.75
N ILE A 146 -14.54 -13.38 20.06
CA ILE A 146 -14.11 -12.04 20.48
C ILE A 146 -13.22 -11.47 19.38
N PRO A 147 -13.63 -10.38 18.71
CA PRO A 147 -12.76 -9.69 17.75
C PRO A 147 -11.45 -9.28 18.41
N CYS A 148 -10.34 -9.62 17.77
CA CYS A 148 -9.01 -9.23 18.18
C CYS A 148 -8.13 -8.98 16.95
N LEU A 149 -7.71 -7.74 16.75
CA LEU A 149 -6.95 -7.31 15.57
C LEU A 149 -7.68 -7.67 14.26
N LEU A 150 -7.02 -8.39 13.32
CA LEU A 150 -7.63 -8.81 12.05
C LEU A 150 -8.58 -10.00 12.20
N PHE A 151 -8.52 -10.73 13.32
CA PHE A 151 -9.16 -12.04 13.49
C PHE A 151 -9.93 -12.11 14.81
N PHE A 152 -9.99 -13.30 15.41
CA PHE A 152 -10.79 -13.59 16.59
C PHE A 152 -10.07 -14.48 17.58
N LEU A 153 -10.53 -14.42 18.82
CA LEU A 153 -10.28 -15.40 19.87
C LEU A 153 -11.58 -16.11 20.21
N GLU A 154 -11.48 -17.37 20.62
CA GLU A 154 -12.62 -18.08 21.22
C GLU A 154 -12.91 -17.50 22.61
N GLY A 155 -14.17 -17.18 22.87
CA GLY A 155 -14.60 -16.67 24.16
C GLY A 155 -15.93 -15.95 24.10
N THR A 156 -16.58 -15.82 25.25
CA THR A 156 -17.89 -15.18 25.35
C THR A 156 -17.80 -13.99 26.31
N PHE A 157 -18.09 -12.80 25.79
CA PHE A 157 -18.37 -11.62 26.57
C PHE A 157 -19.81 -11.17 26.33
N GLU A 158 -20.29 -10.26 27.17
CA GLU A 158 -21.56 -9.60 26.90
C GLU A 158 -21.52 -8.90 25.52
N PRO A 159 -22.63 -8.92 24.75
CA PRO A 159 -22.66 -8.38 23.39
C PRO A 159 -22.12 -6.94 23.28
N GLY A 160 -22.41 -6.09 24.27
CA GLY A 160 -21.91 -4.71 24.31
C GLY A 160 -20.38 -4.62 24.39
N LEU A 161 -19.74 -5.51 25.15
CA LEU A 161 -18.28 -5.57 25.25
C LEU A 161 -17.65 -6.12 23.97
N THR A 162 -18.28 -7.11 23.34
CA THR A 162 -17.80 -7.67 22.05
C THR A 162 -17.91 -6.64 20.92
N ILE A 163 -18.98 -5.83 20.91
CA ILE A 163 -19.10 -4.68 20.00
C ILE A 163 -17.98 -3.67 20.26
N LEU A 164 -17.71 -3.30 21.52
CA LEU A 164 -16.59 -2.41 21.83
C LEU A 164 -15.23 -3.01 21.43
N ALA A 165 -15.05 -4.32 21.60
CA ALA A 165 -13.86 -5.04 21.16
C ALA A 165 -13.68 -5.00 19.63
N SER A 166 -14.76 -4.95 18.85
CA SER A 166 -14.69 -4.80 17.39
C SER A 166 -14.13 -3.43 16.98
N PHE A 167 -14.55 -2.35 17.64
CA PHE A 167 -13.97 -1.02 17.46
C PHE A 167 -12.51 -0.95 17.91
N GLY A 168 -12.18 -1.60 19.04
CA GLY A 168 -10.80 -1.71 19.52
C GLY A 168 -9.91 -2.45 18.52
N SER A 169 -10.40 -3.56 17.98
CA SER A 169 -9.71 -4.37 16.97
C SER A 169 -9.46 -3.59 15.70
N TRP A 170 -10.45 -2.82 15.23
CA TRP A 170 -10.30 -1.91 14.10
C TRP A 170 -9.14 -0.93 14.29
N ILE A 171 -9.12 -0.22 15.42
CA ILE A 171 -8.07 0.77 15.70
C ILE A 171 -6.71 0.08 15.82
N LEU A 172 -6.63 -1.05 16.53
CA LEU A 172 -5.39 -1.81 16.69
C LEU A 172 -4.84 -2.32 15.36
N THR A 173 -5.70 -2.87 14.49
CA THR A 173 -5.30 -3.32 13.14
C THR A 173 -4.79 -2.15 12.31
N TYR A 174 -5.49 -1.01 12.32
CA TYR A 174 -5.02 0.19 11.64
C TYR A 174 -3.64 0.62 12.14
N LEU A 175 -3.45 0.71 13.46
CA LEU A 175 -2.18 1.11 14.07
C LEU A 175 -1.05 0.11 13.75
N LEU A 176 -1.34 -1.19 13.76
CA LEU A 176 -0.37 -2.23 13.42
C LEU A 176 0.10 -2.09 11.97
N VAL A 177 -0.86 -1.98 11.04
CA VAL A 177 -0.56 -1.81 9.61
C VAL A 177 0.22 -0.54 9.38
N GLU A 178 -0.16 0.56 10.03
CA GLU A 178 0.51 1.85 9.92
C GLU A 178 1.95 1.78 10.46
N ALA A 179 2.14 1.19 11.64
CA ALA A 179 3.44 1.01 12.28
C ALA A 179 4.40 0.18 11.42
N ILE A 180 3.91 -0.85 10.72
CA ILE A 180 4.70 -1.65 9.77
C ILE A 180 4.93 -0.90 8.46
N SER A 181 3.96 -0.10 8.01
CA SER A 181 4.05 0.63 6.75
C SER A 181 5.14 1.70 6.76
N ILE A 182 5.39 2.34 7.91
CA ILE A 182 6.40 3.40 8.05
C ILE A 182 7.81 2.90 7.70
N PRO A 183 8.37 1.86 8.34
CA PRO A 183 9.70 1.36 8.01
C PRO A 183 9.76 0.67 6.64
N VAL A 184 8.70 -0.04 6.23
CA VAL A 184 8.70 -0.83 4.98
C VAL A 184 8.53 0.06 3.74
N LEU A 185 7.78 1.16 3.84
CA LEU A 185 7.46 2.05 2.71
C LEU A 185 8.21 3.39 2.74
N GLY A 186 9.11 3.60 3.71
CA GLY A 186 10.01 4.75 3.76
C GLY A 186 9.42 6.05 4.33
N GLY A 187 8.74 5.98 5.48
CA GLY A 187 8.37 7.19 6.25
C GLY A 187 7.11 7.93 5.81
N ARG A 188 6.13 7.23 5.21
CA ARG A 188 4.85 7.85 4.81
C ARG A 188 3.99 8.19 6.04
N LYS A 189 3.31 9.34 5.99
CA LYS A 189 2.45 9.85 7.09
C LYS A 189 1.18 9.02 7.27
N TYR A 190 0.56 9.17 8.44
CA TYR A 190 -0.79 8.69 8.77
C TYR A 190 -1.81 9.11 7.72
N ASP A 191 -2.60 8.14 7.23
CA ASP A 191 -3.64 8.40 6.24
C ASP A 191 -5.03 8.04 6.81
N PRO A 192 -5.95 9.01 6.95
CA PRO A 192 -7.30 8.75 7.45
C PRO A 192 -8.15 7.90 6.49
N ALA A 193 -7.84 7.90 5.19
CA ALA A 193 -8.50 7.04 4.22
C ALA A 193 -8.16 5.56 4.48
N LEU A 194 -6.95 5.27 4.97
CA LEU A 194 -6.59 3.91 5.40
C LEU A 194 -7.44 3.50 6.61
N LEU A 195 -7.54 4.36 7.63
CA LEU A 195 -8.34 4.08 8.83
C LEU A 195 -9.76 3.64 8.48
N LEU A 196 -10.44 4.35 7.59
CA LEU A 196 -11.84 4.04 7.23
C LEU A 196 -12.01 2.88 6.24
N SER A 197 -10.93 2.43 5.59
CA SER A 197 -10.97 1.28 4.67
C SER A 197 -10.51 -0.05 5.29
N VAL A 198 -9.81 -0.02 6.43
CA VAL A 198 -9.45 -1.24 7.22
C VAL A 198 -10.67 -2.09 7.59
N PRO A 199 -11.81 -1.54 8.05
CA PRO A 199 -12.98 -2.33 8.43
C PRO A 199 -13.50 -3.25 7.31
N LEU A 200 -13.29 -2.88 6.04
CA LEU A 200 -13.68 -3.73 4.92
C LEU A 200 -12.96 -5.09 4.93
N SER A 201 -11.78 -5.18 5.54
CA SER A 201 -11.07 -6.46 5.72
C SER A 201 -11.78 -7.40 6.70
N TYR A 202 -12.76 -6.91 7.48
CA TYR A 202 -13.61 -7.75 8.33
C TYR A 202 -14.82 -8.32 7.59
N LEU A 203 -15.18 -7.81 6.40
CA LEU A 203 -16.32 -8.32 5.63
C LEU A 203 -16.26 -9.83 5.38
N PRO A 204 -15.13 -10.41 4.90
CA PRO A 204 -15.06 -11.86 4.72
C PRO A 204 -15.34 -12.64 6.00
N HIS A 205 -14.94 -12.10 7.15
CA HIS A 205 -15.15 -12.72 8.45
C HIS A 205 -16.60 -12.64 8.91
N THR A 206 -17.28 -11.50 8.71
CA THR A 206 -18.71 -11.36 9.02
C THR A 206 -19.58 -12.38 8.29
N LEU A 207 -19.21 -12.78 7.06
CA LEU A 207 -19.93 -13.80 6.30
C LEU A 207 -19.83 -15.19 6.96
N VAL A 208 -18.73 -15.49 7.64
CA VAL A 208 -18.51 -16.75 8.36
C VAL A 208 -19.38 -16.80 9.60
N GLU A 209 -19.41 -15.69 10.34
CA GLU A 209 -20.24 -15.58 11.53
C GLU A 209 -21.71 -15.70 11.16
N MET A 210 -22.14 -15.04 10.07
CA MET A 210 -23.49 -15.21 9.53
C MET A 210 -23.78 -16.67 9.17
N LEU A 211 -22.82 -17.36 8.53
CA LEU A 211 -22.97 -18.77 8.20
C LEU A 211 -23.13 -19.63 9.46
N TRP A 212 -22.30 -19.40 10.48
CA TRP A 212 -22.32 -20.13 11.75
C TRP A 212 -23.58 -19.85 12.57
N TYR A 213 -24.06 -18.61 12.54
CA TYR A 213 -25.32 -18.17 13.14
C TYR A 213 -26.53 -18.86 12.50
N SER A 214 -26.50 -19.10 11.18
CA SER A 214 -27.65 -19.61 10.41
C SER A 214 -28.01 -21.10 10.64
N GLY A 215 -27.24 -21.86 11.43
CA GLY A 215 -27.72 -23.14 12.00
C GLY A 215 -26.82 -24.38 11.85
N PRO A 216 -27.38 -25.60 12.07
CA PRO A 216 -26.62 -26.85 12.28
C PRO A 216 -25.75 -27.32 11.09
N ALA A 217 -26.08 -26.89 9.87
CA ALA A 217 -25.33 -27.24 8.67
C ALA A 217 -23.90 -26.66 8.68
N ALA A 218 -23.72 -25.47 9.28
CA ALA A 218 -22.39 -24.89 9.46
C ALA A 218 -21.58 -25.65 10.51
N GLN A 219 -22.22 -26.07 11.61
CA GLN A 219 -21.61 -26.90 12.66
C GLN A 219 -21.20 -28.31 12.16
N SER A 220 -21.71 -28.73 11.00
CA SER A 220 -21.33 -30.00 10.35
C SER A 220 -19.99 -29.90 9.61
N LEU A 221 -19.48 -28.68 9.33
CA LEU A 221 -18.16 -28.46 8.75
C LEU A 221 -17.09 -28.67 9.83
N THR A 222 -16.44 -29.83 9.79
CA THR A 222 -15.35 -30.18 10.71
C THR A 222 -14.14 -30.70 9.95
N GLY A 223 -12.94 -30.56 10.53
CA GLY A 223 -11.70 -31.03 9.90
C GLY A 223 -11.24 -30.16 8.72
N TRP A 224 -10.71 -30.81 7.68
CA TRP A 224 -10.06 -30.12 6.56
C TRP A 224 -10.94 -29.13 5.77
N PRO A 225 -12.27 -29.34 5.56
CA PRO A 225 -13.10 -28.37 4.83
C PRO A 225 -13.24 -27.05 5.59
N LEU A 226 -13.35 -27.12 6.93
CA LEU A 226 -13.37 -25.93 7.78
C LEU A 226 -12.04 -25.18 7.68
N THR A 227 -10.91 -25.89 7.74
CA THR A 227 -9.58 -25.28 7.59
C THR A 227 -9.42 -24.59 6.24
N LEU A 228 -9.87 -25.19 5.14
CA LEU A 228 -9.83 -24.56 3.82
C LEU A 228 -10.71 -23.31 3.77
N LEU A 229 -11.93 -23.40 4.30
CA LEU A 229 -12.83 -22.25 4.37
C LEU A 229 -12.16 -21.09 5.11
N LEU A 230 -11.69 -21.33 6.34
CA LEU A 230 -11.01 -20.32 7.17
C LEU A 230 -9.77 -19.73 6.47
N THR A 231 -8.98 -20.57 5.80
CA THR A 231 -7.80 -20.12 5.03
C THR A 231 -8.20 -19.21 3.87
N LEU A 232 -9.29 -19.51 3.17
CA LEU A 232 -9.83 -18.67 2.10
C LEU A 232 -10.32 -17.31 2.63
N ILE A 233 -10.99 -17.31 3.79
CA ILE A 233 -11.46 -16.07 4.44
C ILE A 233 -10.28 -15.20 4.86
N ILE A 234 -9.27 -15.77 5.50
CA ILE A 234 -8.05 -15.05 5.90
C ILE A 234 -7.35 -14.46 4.67
N SER A 235 -7.26 -15.25 3.59
CA SER A 235 -6.66 -14.82 2.33
C SER A 235 -7.45 -13.66 1.70
N TRP A 236 -8.78 -13.75 1.74
CA TRP A 236 -9.66 -12.71 1.21
C TRP A 236 -9.57 -11.41 2.01
N SER A 237 -9.61 -11.51 3.34
CA SER A 237 -9.40 -10.36 4.23
C SER A 237 -8.05 -9.68 3.99
N THR A 238 -6.98 -10.48 3.87
CA THR A 238 -5.63 -9.97 3.58
C THR A 238 -5.55 -9.31 2.20
N LEU A 239 -6.26 -9.83 1.19
CA LEU A 239 -6.33 -9.22 -0.13
C LEU A 239 -7.00 -7.83 -0.07
N ILE A 240 -8.15 -7.71 0.60
CA ILE A 240 -8.86 -6.44 0.78
C ILE A 240 -7.95 -5.43 1.50
N LEU A 241 -7.31 -5.85 2.60
CA LEU A 241 -6.38 -5.01 3.34
C LEU A 241 -5.19 -4.56 2.47
N THR A 242 -4.69 -5.44 1.61
CA THR A 242 -3.58 -5.14 0.69
C THR A 242 -3.96 -4.05 -0.31
N ILE A 243 -5.16 -4.12 -0.87
CA ILE A 243 -5.68 -3.10 -1.78
C ILE A 243 -5.90 -1.78 -1.04
N SER A 244 -6.44 -1.83 0.18
CA SER A 244 -6.61 -0.66 1.04
C SER A 244 -5.29 0.05 1.31
N VAL A 245 -4.24 -0.69 1.69
CA VAL A 245 -2.89 -0.13 1.90
C VAL A 245 -2.29 0.39 0.61
N ALA A 246 -2.36 -0.37 -0.49
CA ALA A 246 -1.79 0.03 -1.79
C ALA A 246 -2.36 1.38 -2.25
N ARG A 247 -3.68 1.56 -2.13
CA ARG A 247 -4.36 2.78 -2.56
C ARG A 247 -4.15 3.95 -1.60
N ALA A 248 -4.39 3.77 -0.30
CA ALA A 248 -4.22 4.85 0.68
C ALA A 248 -2.77 5.34 0.69
N LYS A 249 -1.81 4.42 0.73
CA LYS A 249 -0.40 4.78 0.69
C LYS A 249 0.10 5.11 -0.70
N LYS A 250 -0.66 4.95 -1.80
CA LYS A 250 -0.22 5.16 -3.19
C LYS A 250 1.09 4.42 -3.50
N VAL A 251 1.10 3.12 -3.25
CA VAL A 251 2.23 2.19 -3.50
C VAL A 251 1.81 1.03 -4.38
N ARG A 252 2.78 0.28 -4.90
CA ARG A 252 2.51 -0.92 -5.69
C ARG A 252 1.83 -1.99 -4.81
N ILE A 253 0.90 -2.78 -5.39
CA ILE A 253 0.24 -3.90 -4.68
C ILE A 253 1.27 -4.86 -4.08
N SER A 254 2.40 -5.11 -4.76
CA SER A 254 3.47 -5.96 -4.23
C SER A 254 4.11 -5.41 -2.95
N GLN A 255 4.29 -4.08 -2.85
CA GLN A 255 4.84 -3.45 -1.64
C GLN A 255 3.81 -3.43 -0.51
N ALA A 256 2.54 -3.15 -0.84
CA ALA A 256 1.45 -3.25 0.13
C ALA A 256 1.27 -4.68 0.65
N ALA A 257 1.43 -5.69 -0.22
CA ALA A 257 1.33 -7.10 0.13
C ALA A 257 2.39 -7.49 1.16
N ILE A 258 3.61 -6.94 1.07
CA ILE A 258 4.65 -7.17 2.08
C ILE A 258 4.17 -6.63 3.44
N VAL A 259 3.67 -5.39 3.49
CA VAL A 259 3.17 -4.78 4.73
C VAL A 259 2.03 -5.60 5.33
N THR A 260 1.05 -6.00 4.52
CA THR A 260 -0.11 -6.75 4.99
C THR A 260 0.24 -8.18 5.37
N LEU A 261 1.10 -8.88 4.64
CA LEU A 261 1.59 -10.21 5.03
C LEU A 261 2.32 -10.15 6.37
N VAL A 262 3.22 -9.19 6.56
CA VAL A 262 3.91 -9.01 7.85
C VAL A 262 2.90 -8.70 8.95
N SER A 263 1.95 -7.79 8.70
CA SER A 263 0.89 -7.46 9.66
C SER A 263 0.03 -8.67 10.02
N THR A 264 -0.36 -9.48 9.04
CA THR A 264 -1.14 -10.70 9.25
C THR A 264 -0.35 -11.73 10.05
N ASN A 265 0.93 -11.94 9.74
CA ASN A 265 1.78 -12.87 10.48
C ASN A 265 2.01 -12.41 11.93
N VAL A 266 2.29 -11.12 12.15
CA VAL A 266 2.40 -10.54 13.50
C VAL A 266 1.10 -10.73 14.25
N ASN A 267 -0.04 -10.47 13.61
CA ASN A 267 -1.34 -10.72 14.22
C ASN A 267 -1.52 -12.19 14.64
N LEU A 268 -1.22 -13.15 13.76
CA LEU A 268 -1.29 -14.59 14.10
C LEU A 268 -0.39 -14.96 15.29
N ILE A 269 0.82 -14.42 15.36
CA ILE A 269 1.74 -14.66 16.48
C ILE A 269 1.16 -14.08 17.78
N LEU A 270 0.64 -12.86 17.75
CA LEU A 270 0.03 -12.22 18.91
C LEU A 270 -1.17 -13.01 19.41
N LEU A 271 -2.04 -13.47 18.51
CA LEU A 271 -3.19 -14.30 18.87
C LEU A 271 -2.75 -15.64 19.45
N ALA A 272 -1.72 -16.28 18.90
CA ALA A 272 -1.19 -17.51 19.46
C ALA A 272 -0.67 -17.30 20.89
N ILE A 273 0.04 -16.20 21.15
CA ILE A 273 0.50 -15.85 22.50
C ILE A 273 -0.68 -15.62 23.44
N LEU A 274 -1.65 -14.78 23.03
CA LEU A 274 -2.83 -14.47 23.84
C LEU A 274 -3.67 -15.72 24.15
N ALA A 275 -3.81 -16.62 23.18
CA ALA A 275 -4.49 -17.90 23.37
C ALA A 275 -3.77 -18.79 24.39
N THR A 276 -2.43 -18.78 24.42
CA THR A 276 -1.66 -19.56 25.41
C THR A 276 -1.70 -18.97 26.82
N THR A 277 -1.87 -17.66 26.98
CA THR A 277 -1.91 -16.99 28.30
C THR A 277 -3.30 -16.89 28.89
N SER A 278 -4.35 -17.22 28.13
CA SER A 278 -5.75 -17.16 28.58
C SER A 278 -6.25 -18.47 29.21
N PHE A 279 -5.32 -19.36 29.60
CA PHE A 279 -5.56 -20.59 30.39
C PHE A 279 -5.05 -20.44 31.82
#